data_AF-A0A1R3JGD1-F1
#
_entry.id   AF-A0A1R3JGD1-F1
#
_cell.length_a   1.000
_cell.length_b   1.000
_cell.length_c   1.000
_cell.angle_alpha   90.00
_cell.angle_beta   90.00
_cell.angle_gamma   90.00
#
_symmetry.space_group_name_H-M   'P 1'
#
loop_
_entity.id
_entity.type
_entity.pdbx_description
1 polymer ?
#
loop_
_entity_poly.entity_id
_entity_poly.type
_entity_poly.pdbx_seq_one_letter_code
_entity_poly.pdbx_strand_id
1 'polypeptide(L)'
;MTEESANELISKVDGWTLVNEGGTSKIKRSWKVKSFTKGLEMFQLIADIAEAEGHHPDLHLVGWNNVTVEIWTHAAGGLTENDFILAAKINDLDLHHLLRKKVTA
;
A
#
# COMPACT_ATOMS: atom_id res chain seq x y z
N MET A 1 -2.48 6.81 -16.37
CA MET A 1 -3.20 8.09 -16.16
C MET A 1 -2.21 9.26 -16.31
N THR A 2 -2.67 10.52 -16.35
CA THR A 2 -1.78 11.69 -16.31
C THR A 2 -1.25 11.95 -14.90
N GLU A 3 -0.16 12.70 -14.80
CA GLU A 3 0.43 13.09 -13.52
C GLU A 3 -0.53 13.95 -12.68
N GLU A 4 -1.28 14.86 -13.32
CA GLU A 4 -2.28 15.69 -12.64
C GLU A 4 -3.37 14.82 -12.00
N SER A 5 -3.93 13.85 -12.73
CA SER A 5 -4.94 12.93 -12.19
C SER A 5 -4.37 12.08 -11.05
N ALA A 6 -3.12 11.62 -11.15
CA ALA A 6 -2.47 10.88 -10.07
C ALA A 6 -2.31 11.73 -8.81
N ASN A 7 -1.95 13.01 -8.96
CA ASN A 7 -1.81 13.96 -7.85
C ASN A 7 -3.17 14.32 -7.21
N GLU A 8 -4.26 14.35 -7.98
CA GLU A 8 -5.59 14.50 -7.42
C GLU A 8 -6.02 13.26 -6.63
N LEU A 9 -5.80 12.06 -7.16
CA LEU A 9 -6.21 10.81 -6.52
C LEU A 9 -5.37 10.46 -5.29
N ILE A 10 -4.06 10.77 -5.28
CA ILE A 10 -3.21 10.49 -4.12
C ILE A 10 -3.68 11.25 -2.87
N SER A 11 -4.27 12.44 -3.05
CA SER A 11 -4.84 13.23 -1.95
C SER A 11 -6.05 12.56 -1.26
N LYS A 12 -6.64 11.53 -1.89
CA LYS A 12 -7.79 10.77 -1.36
C LYS A 12 -7.37 9.51 -0.62
N VAL A 13 -6.09 9.16 -0.64
CA VAL A 13 -5.56 7.94 -0.03
C VAL A 13 -4.46 8.30 0.97
N ASP A 14 -4.89 8.78 2.13
CA ASP A 14 -3.99 9.26 3.19
C ASP A 14 -2.88 8.26 3.55
N GLY A 15 -1.65 8.78 3.62
CA GLY A 15 -0.45 8.03 3.98
C GLY A 15 0.19 7.25 2.84
N TRP A 16 -0.41 7.22 1.64
CA TRP A 16 0.24 6.74 0.43
C TRP A 16 1.09 7.84 -0.20
N THR A 17 2.18 7.45 -0.85
CA THR A 17 3.07 8.35 -1.57
C THR A 17 3.19 7.92 -3.01
N LEU A 18 3.11 8.89 -3.93
CA LEU A 18 3.45 8.70 -5.34
C LEU A 18 4.97 8.56 -5.48
N VAL A 19 5.42 7.50 -6.15
CA VAL A 19 6.84 7.24 -6.43
C VAL A 19 7.03 6.93 -7.90
N ASN A 20 8.16 7.35 -8.47
CA ASN A 20 8.59 6.96 -9.81
C ASN A 20 9.88 6.15 -9.69
N GLU A 21 9.79 4.85 -9.97
CA GLU A 21 10.90 3.91 -9.89
C GLU A 21 11.09 3.24 -11.25
N GLY A 22 12.29 3.36 -11.83
CA GLY A 22 12.59 2.75 -13.13
C GLY A 22 11.73 3.28 -14.28
N GLY A 23 11.24 4.52 -14.19
CA GLY A 23 10.34 5.11 -15.20
C GLY A 23 8.88 4.72 -15.05
N THR A 24 8.52 3.93 -14.04
CA THR A 24 7.15 3.50 -13.75
C THR A 24 6.63 4.25 -12.53
N SER A 25 5.48 4.92 -12.68
CA SER A 25 4.79 5.54 -11.55
C SER A 25 4.02 4.50 -10.75
N LYS A 26 4.13 4.56 -9.43
CA LYS A 26 3.50 3.64 -8.47
C LYS A 26 3.05 4.42 -7.24
N ILE A 27 2.21 3.81 -6.41
CA ILE A 27 1.91 4.31 -5.07
C ILE A 27 2.44 3.36 -4.01
N LYS A 28 2.94 3.91 -2.90
CA LYS A 28 3.60 3.14 -1.86
C LYS A 28 3.12 3.57 -0.48
N ARG A 29 2.97 2.62 0.44
CA ARG A 29 2.73 2.90 1.86
C ARG A 29 3.48 1.93 2.74
N SER A 30 4.06 2.42 3.83
CA SER A 30 4.88 1.63 4.74
C SER A 30 4.42 1.74 6.18
N TRP A 31 4.55 0.64 6.91
CA TRP A 31 4.23 0.52 8.32
C TRP A 31 5.32 -0.23 9.08
N LYS A 32 5.48 0.11 10.36
CA LYS A 32 6.28 -0.66 11.31
C LYS A 32 5.36 -1.50 12.19
N VAL A 33 5.46 -2.82 12.10
CA VAL A 33 4.65 -3.77 12.88
C VAL A 33 5.36 -4.20 14.17
N LYS A 34 4.60 -4.73 15.13
CA LYS A 34 5.11 -5.17 16.45
C LYS A 34 5.97 -6.43 16.40
N SER A 35 5.74 -7.32 15.42
CA SER A 35 6.45 -8.59 15.24
C SER A 35 6.40 -9.04 13.78
N PHE A 36 7.24 -10.02 13.43
CA PHE A 36 7.22 -10.67 12.12
C PHE A 36 5.84 -11.28 11.80
N THR A 37 5.24 -11.98 12.76
CA THR A 37 3.91 -12.59 12.61
C THR A 37 2.81 -11.55 12.38
N LYS A 38 2.90 -10.36 13.00
CA LYS A 38 1.96 -9.26 12.73
C LYS A 38 2.15 -8.65 11.34
N GLY A 39 3.35 -8.75 10.75
CA GLY A 39 3.58 -8.43 9.35
C GLY A 39 2.86 -9.39 8.42
N LEU A 40 2.93 -10.70 8.69
CA LEU A 40 2.22 -11.72 7.91
C LEU A 40 0.69 -11.58 8.05
N GLU A 41 0.20 -11.28 9.25
CA GLU A 41 -1.22 -11.01 9.50
C GLU A 41 -1.72 -9.79 8.70
N MET A 42 -0.94 -8.71 8.65
CA MET A 42 -1.25 -7.56 7.80
C MET A 42 -1.31 -7.95 6.31
N PHE A 43 -0.39 -8.78 5.83
CA PHE A 43 -0.43 -9.26 4.45
C PHE A 43 -1.66 -10.08 4.13
N GLN A 44 -2.13 -10.93 5.05
CA GLN A 44 -3.34 -11.69 4.82
C GLN A 44 -4.55 -10.76 4.63
N LEU A 45 -4.71 -9.77 5.51
CA LEU A 45 -5.82 -8.80 5.41
C LEU A 45 -5.79 -8.03 4.08
N ILE A 46 -4.60 -7.63 3.63
CA ILE A 46 -4.44 -6.92 2.35
C ILE A 46 -4.68 -7.86 1.17
N ALA A 47 -4.24 -9.11 1.25
CA ALA A 47 -4.44 -10.11 0.22
C ALA A 47 -5.93 -10.43 0.01
N ASP A 48 -6.72 -10.50 1.09
CA ASP A 48 -8.16 -10.75 1.00
C ASP A 48 -8.87 -9.61 0.24
N ILE A 49 -8.47 -8.35 0.46
CA ILE A 49 -8.98 -7.19 -0.32
C ILE A 49 -8.50 -7.28 -1.76
N ALA A 50 -7.20 -7.49 -1.98
CA ALA A 50 -6.60 -7.56 -3.30
C ALA A 50 -7.29 -8.61 -4.19
N GLU A 51 -7.62 -9.76 -3.62
CA GLU A 51 -8.31 -10.82 -4.34
C GLU A 51 -9.78 -10.51 -4.61
N ALA A 52 -10.47 -9.85 -3.68
CA ALA A 52 -11.83 -9.36 -3.92
C ALA A 52 -11.89 -8.32 -5.05
N GLU A 53 -10.84 -7.48 -5.19
CA GLU A 53 -10.73 -6.50 -6.27
C GLU A 53 -10.17 -7.07 -7.58
N GLY A 54 -9.58 -8.28 -7.55
CA GLY A 54 -8.82 -8.82 -8.68
C GLY A 54 -7.63 -7.95 -9.08
N HIS A 55 -7.03 -7.24 -8.11
CA HIS A 55 -5.90 -6.34 -8.32
C HIS A 55 -4.87 -6.55 -7.22
N HIS A 56 -3.68 -7.04 -7.60
CA HIS A 56 -2.70 -7.57 -6.65
C HIS A 56 -1.55 -6.60 -6.45
N PRO A 57 -1.31 -6.13 -5.21
CA PRO A 57 -0.19 -5.25 -4.91
C PRO A 57 1.09 -6.06 -4.63
N ASP A 58 2.25 -5.40 -4.74
CA ASP A 58 3.52 -5.94 -4.29
C ASP A 58 3.64 -5.76 -2.76
N LEU A 59 3.90 -6.86 -2.05
CA LEU A 59 3.98 -6.94 -0.60
C LEU A 59 5.40 -7.21 -0.12
N HIS A 60 5.99 -6.27 0.61
CA HIS A 60 7.38 -6.34 1.07
C HIS A 60 7.48 -6.36 2.60
N LEU A 61 8.10 -7.40 3.16
CA LEU A 61 8.42 -7.48 4.60
C LEU A 61 9.93 -7.46 4.79
N VAL A 62 10.47 -6.26 5.04
CA VAL A 62 11.92 -6.02 5.12
C VAL A 62 12.35 -5.83 6.57
N GLY A 63 13.48 -6.45 6.95
CA GLY A 63 14.04 -6.30 8.30
C GLY A 63 13.03 -6.69 9.38
N TRP A 64 12.31 -7.80 9.17
CA TRP A 64 11.31 -8.44 10.04
C TRP A 64 10.07 -7.61 10.47
N ASN A 65 10.07 -6.28 10.36
CA ASN A 65 8.94 -5.42 10.77
C ASN A 65 8.58 -4.28 9.83
N ASN A 66 9.28 -4.09 8.72
CA ASN A 66 8.94 -3.07 7.75
C ASN A 66 7.99 -3.67 6.72
N VAL A 67 6.69 -3.48 6.92
CA VAL A 67 5.69 -3.81 5.90
C VAL A 67 5.62 -2.64 4.93
N THR A 68 5.76 -2.92 3.65
CA THR A 68 5.54 -1.94 2.59
C THR A 68 4.66 -2.56 1.52
N VAL A 69 3.66 -1.80 1.09
CA VAL A 69 2.74 -2.16 0.02
C VAL A 69 3.01 -1.20 -1.12
N GLU A 70 3.19 -1.75 -2.31
CA GLU A 70 3.40 -1.00 -3.54
C GLU A 70 2.34 -1.41 -4.56
N ILE A 71 1.70 -0.44 -5.19
CA ILE A 71 0.58 -0.69 -6.11
C ILE A 71 0.83 0.05 -7.42
N TRP A 72 0.69 -0.69 -8.51
CA TRP A 72 0.62 -0.17 -9.86
C TRP A 72 0.04 -1.23 -10.79
N THR A 73 -0.42 -0.81 -11.97
CA THR A 73 -1.02 -1.72 -12.94
C THR A 73 0.02 -2.14 -14.00
N HIS A 74 0.56 -3.36 -13.85
CA HIS A 74 1.58 -3.91 -14.75
C HIS A 74 1.21 -3.83 -16.24
N ALA A 75 -0.02 -4.24 -16.57
CA ALA A 75 -0.51 -4.27 -17.95
C ALA A 75 -0.62 -2.86 -18.58
N ALA A 76 -0.74 -1.82 -17.75
CA ALA A 76 -0.83 -0.43 -18.20
C ALA A 76 0.54 0.29 -18.20
N GLY A 77 1.60 -0.34 -17.69
CA GLY A 77 2.91 0.30 -17.58
C GLY A 77 2.96 1.44 -16.56
N GLY A 78 2.01 1.50 -15.62
CA GLY A 78 1.91 2.60 -14.65
C GLY A 78 0.58 2.61 -13.90
N LEU A 79 0.15 3.80 -13.47
CA LEU A 79 -1.04 3.96 -12.63
C LEU A 79 -2.36 3.97 -13.41
N THR A 80 -3.35 3.29 -12.85
CA THR A 80 -4.78 3.32 -13.18
C THR A 80 -5.61 3.65 -11.94
N GLU A 81 -6.90 3.96 -12.12
CA GLU A 81 -7.79 4.28 -11.00
C GLU A 81 -7.91 3.12 -9.99
N ASN A 82 -7.80 1.87 -10.47
CA ASN A 82 -7.86 0.68 -9.63
C ASN A 82 -6.76 0.64 -8.56
N ASP A 83 -5.58 1.23 -8.85
CA ASP A 83 -4.50 1.33 -7.87
C ASP A 83 -4.94 2.16 -6.65
N PHE A 84 -5.64 3.26 -6.89
CA PHE A 84 -6.15 4.15 -5.84
C PHE A 84 -7.38 3.59 -5.14
N ILE A 85 -8.24 2.85 -5.85
CA ILE A 85 -9.36 2.13 -5.25
C ILE A 85 -8.85 1.09 -4.25
N LEU A 86 -7.87 0.28 -4.65
CA LEU A 86 -7.26 -0.71 -3.77
C LEU A 86 -6.58 -0.04 -2.56
N ALA A 87 -5.83 1.04 -2.78
CA ALA A 87 -5.23 1.83 -1.70
C ALA A 87 -6.25 2.39 -0.71
N ALA A 88 -7.39 2.88 -1.20
CA ALA A 88 -8.49 3.36 -0.36
C ALA A 88 -9.09 2.23 0.49
N LYS A 89 -9.33 1.05 -0.10
CA LYS A 89 -9.83 -0.11 0.65
C LYS A 89 -8.85 -0.60 1.71
N ILE A 90 -7.55 -0.56 1.43
CA ILE A 90 -6.50 -0.86 2.41
C ILE A 90 -6.50 0.18 3.55
N ASN A 91 -6.79 1.46 3.27
CA ASN A 91 -6.89 2.50 4.30
C ASN A 91 -8.00 2.23 5.32
N ASP A 92 -9.09 1.57 4.90
CA ASP A 92 -10.23 1.26 5.77
C ASP A 92 -9.97 0.07 6.72
N LEU A 93 -8.84 -0.64 6.57
CA LEU A 93 -8.45 -1.69 7.51
C LEU A 93 -8.08 -1.10 8.89
N ASP A 94 -8.64 -1.66 9.97
CA ASP A 94 -8.13 -1.40 11.32
C ASP A 94 -6.81 -2.13 11.55
N LEU A 95 -5.70 -1.45 11.28
CA LEU A 95 -4.35 -1.99 11.47
C LEU A 95 -3.75 -1.66 12.84
N HIS A 96 -4.41 -0.86 13.69
CA HIS A 96 -3.78 -0.29 14.90
C HIS A 96 -3.22 -1.34 15.86
N HIS A 97 -3.89 -2.49 15.96
CA HIS A 97 -3.47 -3.58 16.81
C HIS A 97 -2.19 -4.29 16.31
N LEU A 98 -1.85 -4.17 15.02
CA LEU A 98 -0.66 -4.72 14.37
C LEU A 98 0.57 -3.81 14.48
N LEU A 99 0.35 -2.49 14.56
CA LEU A 99 1.38 -1.46 14.43
C LEU A 99 2.21 -1.27 15.70
N ARG A 100 3.54 -1.15 15.57
CA ARG A 100 4.41 -0.77 16.67
C ARG A 100 3.97 0.60 17.20
N LYS A 101 3.74 0.70 18.51
CA LYS A 101 3.47 2.00 19.15
C LYS A 101 4.68 2.91 18.89
N LYS A 102 4.43 4.15 18.44
CA LYS A 102 5.49 5.18 18.44
C LYS A 102 5.89 5.38 19.89
N VAL A 103 7.16 5.10 20.21
CA VAL A 103 7.73 5.50 21.50
C VAL A 103 7.91 7.01 21.38
N THR A 104 7.02 7.77 21.99
CA THR A 104 7.27 9.19 22.25
C THR A 104 8.37 9.25 23.30
N ALA A 105 9.53 9.77 22.91
CA ALA A 105 10.60 10.13 23.82
C ALA A 105 10.19 11.34 24.66
#